data_AF-A0A7S4PDA5-F1
#
_entry.id   AF-A0A7S4PDA5-F1
#
_cell.length_a   1.000
_cell.length_b   1.000
_cell.length_c   1.000
_cell.angle_alpha   90.00
_cell.angle_beta   90.00
_cell.angle_gamma   90.00
#
_symmetry.space_group_name_H-M   'P 1'
#
loop_
_entity.id
_entity.type
_entity.pdbx_description
1 polymer ?
#
loop_
_entity_poly.entity_id
_entity_poly.type
_entity_poly.pdbx_seq_one_letter_code
_entity_poly.pdbx_strand_id
1 'polypeptide(L)'
;LSQPETMAAHFKTVLEGADDHEKLQTLCKLTYKEQAVWFLNAFWEGGLKDGQAAEGQAEQMWSYVDKASVIDNAKATGNALDELEAHRFLEAFDEAHTVLQMRSALRKTGALGQNERPKEVPLTHFLLDKYEVDWHVLVNAPQGDNSAKIAEAQDKLQAV
;
A
#
# COMPACT_ATOMS: atom_id res chain seq x y z
N LEU A 1 6.38 -12.77 39.00
CA LEU A 1 6.35 -11.39 38.48
C LEU A 1 6.76 -11.45 37.02
N SER A 2 5.81 -11.80 36.14
CA SER A 2 6.04 -11.77 34.70
C SER A 2 5.77 -10.36 34.19
N GLN A 3 6.70 -9.83 33.40
CA GLN A 3 6.68 -8.47 32.87
C GLN A 3 5.49 -8.28 31.91
N PRO A 4 4.91 -7.06 31.83
CA PRO A 4 3.97 -6.73 30.76
C PRO A 4 4.76 -6.53 29.46
N GLU A 5 4.65 -7.49 28.54
CA GLU A 5 5.15 -7.33 27.18
C GLU A 5 4.36 -6.19 26.53
N THR A 6 5.03 -5.05 26.43
CA THR A 6 4.55 -3.89 25.68
C THR A 6 4.53 -4.30 24.22
N MET A 7 3.34 -4.47 23.64
CA MET A 7 3.17 -4.66 22.20
C MET A 7 3.55 -3.38 21.46
N ALA A 8 4.84 -3.10 21.35
CA ALA A 8 5.35 -2.16 20.36
C ALA A 8 5.16 -2.83 19.00
N ALA A 9 4.26 -2.28 18.17
CA ALA A 9 4.17 -2.66 16.77
C ALA A 9 5.54 -2.40 16.13
N HIS A 10 6.32 -3.46 15.91
CA HIS A 10 7.55 -3.38 15.16
C HIS A 10 7.21 -3.04 13.71
N PHE A 11 7.30 -1.76 13.35
CA PHE A 11 7.19 -1.35 11.96
C PHE A 11 8.35 -1.95 11.18
N LYS A 12 8.01 -2.70 10.12
CA LYS A 12 8.99 -3.34 9.25
C LYS A 12 9.74 -2.25 8.49
N THR A 13 11.07 -2.17 8.68
CA THR A 13 11.91 -1.16 8.02
C THR A 13 12.57 -1.67 6.74
N VAL A 14 12.56 -2.99 6.52
CA VAL A 14 13.14 -3.66 5.35
C VAL A 14 12.21 -4.79 4.88
N LEU A 15 11.91 -4.85 3.58
CA LEU A 15 11.16 -5.96 2.99
C LEU A 15 12.05 -7.19 2.88
N GLU A 16 11.48 -8.35 3.21
CA GLU A 16 12.12 -9.65 2.96
C GLU A 16 11.97 -10.01 1.47
N GLY A 17 13.03 -10.59 0.90
CA GLY A 17 13.07 -11.03 -0.49
C GLY A 17 14.50 -11.01 -1.03
N ALA A 18 14.86 -12.03 -1.82
CA ALA A 18 16.16 -12.14 -2.47
C ALA A 18 16.32 -11.15 -3.64
N ASP A 19 15.21 -10.76 -4.25
CA ASP A 19 15.13 -9.78 -5.32
C ASP A 19 13.97 -8.80 -5.11
N ASP A 20 13.88 -7.80 -5.98
CA ASP A 20 12.85 -6.76 -5.88
C ASP A 20 11.44 -7.31 -6.05
N HIS A 21 11.27 -8.37 -6.84
CA HIS A 21 9.97 -8.99 -7.06
C HIS A 21 9.48 -9.73 -5.80
N GLU A 22 10.38 -10.46 -5.12
CA GLU A 22 10.07 -11.07 -3.82
C GLU A 22 9.77 -10.01 -2.75
N LYS A 23 10.49 -8.88 -2.74
CA LYS A 23 10.17 -7.75 -1.86
C LYS A 23 8.80 -7.17 -2.16
N LEU A 24 8.43 -7.01 -3.44
CA LEU A 24 7.11 -6.54 -3.84
C LEU A 24 6.01 -7.50 -3.36
N GLN A 25 6.23 -8.81 -3.48
CA GLN A 25 5.31 -9.81 -2.94
C GLN A 25 5.19 -9.74 -1.43
N THR A 26 6.28 -9.45 -0.72
CA THR A 26 6.25 -9.22 0.73
C THR A 26 5.46 -7.96 1.08
N LEU A 27 5.65 -6.88 0.34
CA LEU A 27 4.91 -5.63 0.53
C LEU A 27 3.40 -5.84 0.34
N CYS A 28 3.02 -6.53 -0.73
CA CYS A 28 1.62 -6.85 -1.04
C CYS A 28 0.92 -7.73 0.02
N LYS A 29 1.67 -8.38 0.92
CA LYS A 29 1.12 -9.18 2.03
C LYS A 29 0.93 -8.38 3.32
N LEU A 30 1.51 -7.18 3.42
CA LEU A 30 1.29 -6.30 4.56
C LEU A 30 -0.17 -5.81 4.58
N THR A 31 -0.65 -5.32 5.71
CA THR A 31 -2.01 -4.74 5.78
C THR A 31 -2.15 -3.56 4.82
N TYR A 32 -3.38 -3.21 4.44
CA TYR A 32 -3.63 -2.02 3.60
C TYR A 32 -2.96 -0.76 4.16
N LYS A 33 -3.02 -0.59 5.49
CA LYS A 33 -2.37 0.51 6.20
C LYS A 33 -0.86 0.50 6.04
N GLU A 34 -0.22 -0.65 6.24
CA GLU A 34 1.23 -0.78 6.10
C GLU A 34 1.69 -0.58 4.66
N GLN A 35 0.93 -1.08 3.67
CA GLN A 35 1.18 -0.83 2.26
C GLN A 35 1.15 0.68 1.93
N ALA A 36 0.12 1.38 2.40
CA ALA A 36 -0.03 2.82 2.23
C ALA A 36 1.10 3.62 2.90
N VAL A 37 1.46 3.27 4.15
CA VAL A 37 2.56 3.91 4.87
C VAL A 37 3.88 3.70 4.16
N TRP A 38 4.16 2.48 3.69
CA TRP A 38 5.37 2.16 2.95
C TRP A 38 5.48 3.01 1.68
N PHE A 39 4.39 3.12 0.94
CA PHE A 39 4.29 3.93 -0.27
C PHE A 39 4.51 5.42 0.01
N LEU A 40 3.84 5.97 1.02
CA LEU A 40 4.01 7.37 1.39
C LEU A 40 5.45 7.66 1.78
N ASN A 41 6.09 6.80 2.58
CA ASN A 41 7.49 6.98 2.96
C ASN A 41 8.43 6.93 1.76
N ALA A 42 8.17 6.05 0.80
CA ALA A 42 9.00 5.90 -0.39
C ALA A 42 9.02 7.15 -1.27
N PHE A 43 7.90 7.88 -1.33
CA PHE A 43 7.74 9.03 -2.22
C PHE A 43 7.54 10.36 -1.46
N TRP A 44 7.77 10.38 -0.14
CA TRP A 44 7.54 11.55 0.69
C TRP A 44 8.41 12.74 0.28
N GLU A 45 9.72 12.51 0.16
CA GLU A 45 10.70 13.54 -0.18
C GLU A 45 10.89 13.70 -1.69
N GLY A 46 10.79 12.59 -2.44
CA GLY A 46 10.95 12.58 -3.90
C GLY A 46 9.74 13.11 -4.67
N GLY A 47 8.59 13.21 -4.01
CA GLY A 47 7.31 13.55 -4.64
C GLY A 47 6.75 12.40 -5.46
N LEU A 48 5.49 12.56 -5.86
CA LEU A 48 4.80 11.66 -6.77
C LEU A 48 4.86 12.20 -8.21
N LYS A 49 4.29 11.45 -9.15
CA LYS A 49 4.21 11.88 -10.56
C LYS A 49 3.63 13.30 -10.69
N ASP A 50 4.13 14.02 -11.68
CA ASP A 50 3.78 15.42 -11.99
C ASP A 50 4.10 16.45 -10.88
N GLY A 51 5.01 16.11 -9.96
CA GLY A 51 5.46 17.01 -8.88
C GLY A 51 4.44 17.14 -7.75
N GLN A 52 3.49 16.22 -7.64
CA GLN A 52 2.54 16.20 -6.55
C GLN A 52 3.26 15.92 -5.22
N ALA A 53 3.02 16.79 -4.23
CA ALA A 53 3.53 16.59 -2.89
C ALA A 53 2.80 15.42 -2.22
N ALA A 54 3.57 14.47 -1.66
CA ALA A 54 3.02 13.34 -0.94
C ALA A 54 2.15 13.76 0.27
N GLU A 55 2.48 14.88 0.91
CA GLU A 55 1.70 15.45 2.01
C GLU A 55 0.24 15.74 1.60
N GLY A 56 0.03 16.32 0.40
CA GLY A 56 -1.31 16.58 -0.14
C GLY A 56 -2.05 15.32 -0.60
N GLN A 57 -1.36 14.17 -0.65
CA GLN A 57 -1.93 12.87 -1.02
C GLN A 57 -2.15 11.96 0.19
N ALA A 58 -1.71 12.36 1.39
CA ALA A 58 -1.83 11.53 2.59
C ALA A 58 -3.30 11.28 2.98
N GLU A 59 -4.16 12.30 2.92
CA GLU A 59 -5.60 12.14 3.16
C GLU A 59 -6.26 11.22 2.13
N GLN A 60 -5.89 11.39 0.85
CA GLN A 60 -6.36 10.54 -0.23
C GLN A 60 -5.91 9.08 -0.02
N MET A 61 -4.68 8.88 0.45
CA MET A 61 -4.14 7.56 0.78
C MET A 61 -4.95 6.87 1.89
N TRP A 62 -5.32 7.61 2.94
CA TRP A 62 -6.16 7.07 4.00
C TRP A 62 -7.57 6.74 3.51
N SER A 63 -8.14 7.55 2.61
CA SER A 63 -9.43 7.21 2.01
C SER A 63 -9.40 5.89 1.22
N TYR A 64 -8.28 5.58 0.56
CA TYR A 64 -8.07 4.28 -0.09
C TYR A 64 -8.00 3.15 0.92
N VAL A 65 -7.23 3.30 2.00
CA VAL A 65 -7.12 2.30 3.07
C VAL A 65 -8.48 2.01 3.70
N ASP A 66 -9.22 3.06 4.06
CA ASP A 66 -10.53 2.93 4.69
C ASP A 66 -11.52 2.24 3.75
N LYS A 67 -11.56 2.65 2.48
CA LYS A 67 -12.47 2.05 1.51
C LYS A 67 -12.12 0.58 1.23
N ALA A 68 -10.84 0.25 1.09
CA ALA A 68 -10.41 -1.13 0.95
C ALA A 68 -10.83 -1.96 2.18
N SER A 69 -10.61 -1.43 3.38
CA SER A 69 -10.99 -2.10 4.64
C SER A 69 -12.51 -2.27 4.79
N VAL A 70 -13.31 -1.30 4.34
CA VAL A 70 -14.78 -1.37 4.36
C VAL A 70 -15.32 -2.35 3.32
N ILE A 71 -14.68 -2.48 2.16
CA ILE A 71 -15.07 -3.48 1.17
C ILE A 71 -14.68 -4.87 1.67
N ASP A 72 -13.47 -5.00 2.21
CA ASP A 72 -12.92 -6.24 2.77
C ASP A 72 -13.43 -6.56 4.18
N ASN A 73 -14.62 -6.05 4.58
CA ASN A 73 -15.18 -6.12 5.94
C ASN A 73 -15.31 -7.55 6.52
N ALA A 74 -15.04 -8.58 5.72
CA ALA A 74 -14.92 -9.97 6.17
C ALA A 74 -13.51 -10.32 6.71
N LYS A 75 -12.44 -9.59 6.36
CA LYS A 75 -11.05 -9.81 6.79
C LYS A 75 -10.62 -8.68 7.73
N ALA A 76 -10.63 -8.94 9.04
CA ALA A 76 -10.28 -7.97 10.09
C ALA A 76 -8.86 -7.34 9.97
N THR A 77 -7.98 -7.90 9.12
CA THR A 77 -6.61 -7.45 8.85
C THR A 77 -6.27 -7.67 7.36
N GLY A 78 -7.16 -7.21 6.48
CA GLY A 78 -7.03 -7.35 5.03
C GLY A 78 -5.72 -6.82 4.43
N ASN A 79 -5.25 -7.49 3.39
CA ASN A 79 -4.07 -7.10 2.60
C ASN A 79 -4.35 -7.02 1.09
N ALA A 80 -5.39 -7.69 0.61
CA ALA A 80 -5.76 -7.72 -0.80
C ALA A 80 -7.25 -8.06 -0.98
N LEU A 81 -7.88 -7.38 -1.95
CA LEU A 81 -9.27 -7.56 -2.33
C LEU A 81 -9.41 -8.68 -3.34
N ASP A 82 -10.50 -9.44 -3.32
CA ASP A 82 -10.79 -10.33 -4.46
C ASP A 82 -11.12 -9.54 -5.74
N GLU A 83 -11.27 -10.22 -6.88
CA GLU A 83 -11.52 -9.54 -8.16
C GLU A 83 -12.81 -8.70 -8.16
N LEU A 84 -13.88 -9.16 -7.51
CA LEU A 84 -15.15 -8.45 -7.46
C LEU A 84 -15.06 -7.23 -6.54
N GLU A 85 -14.44 -7.39 -5.38
CA GLU A 85 -14.17 -6.34 -4.41
C GLU A 85 -13.23 -5.27 -4.97
N ALA A 86 -12.18 -5.69 -5.69
CA ALA A 86 -11.27 -4.80 -6.39
C ALA A 86 -11.99 -3.97 -7.46
N HIS A 87 -12.92 -4.58 -8.20
CA HIS A 87 -13.76 -3.84 -9.13
C HIS A 87 -14.59 -2.76 -8.43
N ARG A 88 -15.27 -3.09 -7.32
CA ARG A 88 -16.03 -2.11 -6.52
C ARG A 88 -15.15 -1.01 -5.93
N PHE A 89 -13.92 -1.36 -5.56
CA PHE A 89 -12.95 -0.40 -5.04
C PHE A 89 -12.55 0.59 -6.14
N LEU A 90 -12.19 0.10 -7.33
CA LEU A 90 -11.81 0.96 -8.46
C LEU A 90 -12.96 1.87 -8.89
N GLU A 91 -14.18 1.35 -8.98
CA GLU A 91 -15.37 2.16 -9.30
C GLU A 91 -15.62 3.30 -8.32
N ALA A 92 -15.19 3.16 -7.06
CA ALA A 92 -15.37 4.21 -6.05
C ALA A 92 -14.38 5.37 -6.19
N PHE A 93 -13.26 5.18 -6.89
CA PHE A 93 -12.18 6.17 -7.00
C PHE A 93 -11.84 6.55 -8.45
N ASP A 94 -12.39 5.84 -9.44
CA ASP A 94 -12.15 6.11 -10.86
C ASP A 94 -13.35 5.70 -11.73
N GLU A 95 -13.84 6.61 -12.57
CA GLU A 95 -14.95 6.36 -13.51
C GLU A 95 -14.51 5.54 -14.76
N ALA A 96 -13.23 5.15 -14.89
CA ALA A 96 -12.72 4.58 -16.16
C ALA A 96 -11.64 3.48 -16.07
N HIS A 97 -11.18 3.05 -14.89
CA HIS A 97 -10.06 2.09 -14.80
C HIS A 97 -10.51 0.73 -14.24
N THR A 98 -10.44 -0.33 -15.07
CA THR A 98 -10.77 -1.71 -14.69
C THR A 98 -9.55 -2.47 -14.13
N VAL A 99 -9.79 -3.51 -13.33
CA VAL A 99 -8.74 -4.43 -12.82
C VAL A 99 -7.85 -4.97 -13.95
N LEU A 100 -8.42 -5.20 -15.13
CA LEU A 100 -7.69 -5.72 -16.30
C LEU A 100 -6.67 -4.71 -16.83
N GLN A 101 -7.04 -3.43 -16.91
CA GLN A 101 -6.15 -2.37 -17.40
C GLN A 101 -5.01 -2.14 -16.39
N MET A 102 -5.32 -2.06 -15.08
CA MET A 102 -4.33 -1.97 -14.01
C MET A 102 -3.34 -3.15 -14.06
N ARG A 103 -3.82 -4.40 -14.13
CA ARG A 103 -2.94 -5.59 -14.28
C ARG A 103 -2.10 -5.51 -15.57
N SER A 104 -2.61 -4.93 -16.64
CA SER A 104 -1.87 -4.76 -17.89
C SER A 104 -0.77 -3.70 -17.76
N ALA A 105 -1.01 -2.62 -17.03
CA ALA A 105 0.00 -1.61 -16.72
C ALA A 105 1.13 -2.19 -15.86
N LEU A 106 0.78 -2.93 -14.80
CA LEU A 106 1.77 -3.59 -13.93
C LEU A 106 2.64 -4.63 -14.67
N ARG A 107 2.07 -5.33 -15.67
CA ARG A 107 2.86 -6.21 -16.54
C ARG A 107 3.82 -5.46 -17.45
N LYS A 108 3.46 -4.25 -17.89
CA LYS A 108 4.35 -3.41 -18.71
C LYS A 108 5.54 -2.90 -17.91
N THR A 109 5.35 -2.61 -16.62
CA THR A 109 6.43 -2.15 -15.73
C THR A 109 7.28 -3.29 -15.17
N GLY A 110 6.82 -4.54 -15.32
CA GLY A 110 7.47 -5.73 -14.76
C GLY A 110 7.15 -5.96 -13.28
N ALA A 111 6.32 -5.11 -12.66
CA ALA A 111 5.81 -5.32 -11.29
C ALA A 111 4.93 -6.58 -11.19
N LEU A 112 4.37 -7.02 -12.31
CA LEU A 112 3.65 -8.28 -12.42
C LEU A 112 4.27 -9.15 -13.51
N GLY A 113 4.45 -10.44 -13.23
CA GLY A 113 4.90 -11.39 -14.25
C GLY A 113 3.93 -11.49 -15.44
N GLN A 114 4.45 -11.69 -16.66
CA GLN A 114 3.61 -11.83 -17.87
C GLN A 114 2.58 -12.96 -17.77
N ASN A 115 2.94 -14.05 -17.09
CA ASN A 115 2.06 -15.20 -16.87
C ASN A 115 1.38 -15.17 -15.50
N GLU A 116 1.64 -14.15 -14.69
CA GLU A 116 1.08 -14.04 -13.35
C GLU A 116 -0.39 -13.63 -13.42
N ARG A 117 -1.21 -14.35 -12.66
CA ARG A 117 -2.65 -14.12 -12.55
C ARG A 117 -3.02 -14.09 -11.06
N PRO A 118 -2.68 -13.01 -10.34
CA PRO A 118 -3.04 -12.90 -8.93
C PRO A 118 -4.55 -12.94 -8.80
N LYS A 119 -5.07 -13.78 -7.91
CA LYS A 119 -6.50 -13.86 -7.64
C LYS A 119 -7.02 -12.67 -6.83
N GLU A 120 -6.12 -12.04 -6.08
CA GLU A 120 -6.40 -10.89 -5.24
C GLU A 120 -5.62 -9.67 -5.73
N VAL A 121 -6.10 -8.49 -5.36
CA VAL A 121 -5.55 -7.18 -5.70
C VAL A 121 -5.14 -6.47 -4.41
N PRO A 122 -3.84 -6.45 -4.08
CA PRO A 122 -3.32 -5.64 -2.98
C PRO A 122 -3.43 -4.15 -3.31
N LEU A 123 -3.54 -3.31 -2.27
CA LEU A 123 -3.61 -1.85 -2.44
C LEU A 123 -2.37 -1.31 -3.19
N THR A 124 -1.20 -1.91 -2.95
CA THR A 124 0.06 -1.57 -3.64
C THR A 124 -0.07 -1.62 -5.16
N HIS A 125 -0.78 -2.59 -5.72
CA HIS A 125 -0.98 -2.68 -7.18
C HIS A 125 -1.77 -1.49 -7.72
N PHE A 126 -2.79 -1.06 -7.00
CA PHE A 126 -3.56 0.13 -7.35
C PHE A 126 -2.70 1.39 -7.24
N LEU A 127 -1.90 1.55 -6.19
CA LEU A 127 -1.06 2.74 -6.00
C LEU A 127 0.03 2.86 -7.07
N LEU A 128 0.66 1.75 -7.45
CA LEU A 128 1.65 1.71 -8.53
C LEU A 128 1.05 2.15 -9.88
N ASP A 129 -0.17 1.70 -10.18
CA ASP A 129 -0.87 2.07 -11.41
C ASP A 129 -1.40 3.51 -11.37
N LYS A 130 -2.01 3.93 -10.26
CA LYS A 130 -2.63 5.25 -10.11
C LYS A 130 -1.61 6.39 -10.18
N TYR A 131 -0.46 6.22 -9.54
CA TYR A 131 0.59 7.23 -9.49
C TYR A 131 1.70 6.99 -10.51
N GLU A 132 1.66 5.87 -11.24
CA GLU A 132 2.63 5.49 -12.28
C GLU A 132 4.10 5.66 -11.83
N VAL A 133 4.37 5.23 -10.59
CA VAL A 133 5.70 5.31 -9.96
C VAL A 133 6.53 4.04 -10.20
N ASP A 134 7.86 4.16 -10.04
CA ASP A 134 8.76 3.02 -10.17
C ASP A 134 8.67 2.09 -8.95
N TRP A 135 8.27 0.85 -9.20
CA TRP A 135 8.12 -0.16 -8.16
C TRP A 135 9.46 -0.63 -7.57
N HIS A 136 10.58 -0.51 -8.30
CA HIS A 136 11.92 -0.79 -7.74
C HIS A 136 12.29 0.25 -6.69
N VAL A 137 11.93 1.51 -6.91
CA VAL A 137 12.10 2.58 -5.92
C VAL A 137 11.23 2.29 -4.71
N LEU A 138 9.97 1.91 -4.92
CA LEU A 138 9.05 1.56 -3.83
C LEU A 138 9.62 0.47 -2.92
N VAL A 139 10.07 -0.66 -3.47
CA VAL A 139 10.52 -1.81 -2.65
C VAL A 139 11.90 -1.63 -2.03
N ASN A 140 12.72 -0.72 -2.55
CA ASN A 140 14.05 -0.40 -2.02
C ASN A 140 14.08 0.90 -1.22
N ALA A 141 12.94 1.59 -1.08
CA ALA A 141 12.89 2.86 -0.38
C ALA A 141 13.28 2.70 1.10
N PRO A 142 14.13 3.59 1.63
CA PRO A 142 14.45 3.59 3.05
C PRO A 142 13.18 3.90 3.85
N GLN A 143 12.75 2.96 4.68
CA GLN A 143 11.71 3.24 5.66
C GLN A 143 12.35 3.91 6.86
N GLY A 144 11.93 5.14 7.15
CA GLY A 144 12.37 5.84 8.36
C GLY A 144 12.01 5.05 9.61
N ASP A 145 12.79 5.24 10.69
CA ASP A 145 12.42 4.85 12.05
C ASP A 145 11.25 5.75 12.50
N ASN A 146 10.09 5.56 11.88
CA ASN A 146 8.95 6.48 11.91
C ASN A 146 8.14 6.36 13.21
N SER A 147 8.69 5.72 14.24
CA SER A 147 8.06 5.50 15.54
C SER A 147 7.48 6.80 16.13
N ALA A 148 8.18 7.93 16.00
CA ALA A 148 7.71 9.23 16.48
C ALA A 148 6.56 9.83 15.65
N LYS A 149 6.62 9.74 14.31
CA LYS A 149 5.60 10.32 13.41
C LYS A 149 4.33 9.46 13.33
N ILE A 150 4.47 8.16 13.50
CA ILE A 150 3.36 7.20 13.55
C ILE A 150 2.56 7.37 14.85
N ALA A 151 3.22 7.62 15.99
CA ALA A 151 2.54 7.95 17.24
C ALA A 151 1.69 9.22 17.07
N GLU A 152 2.22 10.25 16.41
CA GLU A 152 1.49 11.50 16.16
C GLU A 152 0.30 11.33 15.19
N ALA A 153 0.44 10.46 14.18
CA ALA A 153 -0.65 10.13 13.26
C ALA A 153 -1.72 9.21 13.89
N GLN A 154 -1.33 8.31 14.79
CA GLN A 154 -2.24 7.44 15.55
C GLN A 154 -3.03 8.22 16.61
N ASP A 155 -2.40 9.19 17.29
CA ASP A 155 -3.08 10.08 18.24
C ASP A 155 -4.17 10.92 17.56
N LYS A 156 -3.95 11.35 16.30
CA LYS A 156 -4.95 12.09 15.52
C LYS A 156 -6.15 11.24 15.10
N LEU A 157 -5.98 9.92 14.93
CA LEU A 157 -7.06 8.98 14.59
C LEU A 157 -7.90 8.57 15.81
N GLN A 158 -7.33 8.59 17.02
CA GLN A 158 -8.05 8.26 18.26
C GLN A 158 -8.76 9.47 18.90
N ALA A 159 -8.46 10.69 18.44
CA ALA A 159 -9.05 11.93 18.95
C ALA A 159 -10.38 12.34 18.26
N VAL A 160 -10.97 11.46 17.43
CA VAL A 160 -12.27 11.66 16.78
C VAL A 160 -13.35 10.79 17.42
#